data_AF-A0A538RHB2-F1
#
_entry.id   AF-A0A538RHB2-F1
#
_cell.length_a   1.000
_cell.length_b   1.000
_cell.length_c   1.000
_cell.angle_alpha   90.00
_cell.angle_beta   90.00
_cell.angle_gamma   90.00
#
_symmetry.space_group_name_H-M   'P 1'
#
loop_
_entity.id
_entity.type
_entity.pdbx_description
1 polymer ?
#
loop_
_entity_poly.entity_id
_entity_poly.type
_entity_poly.pdbx_seq_one_letter_code
_entity_poly.pdbx_strand_id
1 'polypeptide(L)'
;MGTKRDAKPPPPAAQQPLDYHALNAALRLFVSTFVVDDKRSQIHKRLLASERRLETLASLPRWITVGTAPLEGVDQSPAGLRARLGDLTGIRLTEGGASRTTIARALELDRGTSSVFIADSGRVAMITVVDGPPILCSRLGTSASGARGKR
;
A
#
# COMPACT_ATOMS: atom_id res chain seq x y z
N MET A 1 51.55 -1.57 12.38
CA MET A 1 50.64 -2.68 12.78
C MET A 1 49.54 -2.05 13.61
N GLY A 2 48.31 -1.84 13.12
CA GLY A 2 47.31 -2.86 12.79
C GLY A 2 46.56 -3.20 14.09
N THR A 3 45.36 -2.68 14.36
CA THR A 3 44.11 -3.10 13.73
C THR A 3 43.00 -2.06 14.01
N LYS A 4 42.36 -1.55 12.95
CA LYS A 4 41.06 -0.86 13.05
C LYS A 4 40.03 -1.97 13.26
N ARG A 5 39.31 -1.96 14.38
CA ARG A 5 38.16 -2.86 14.57
C ARG A 5 37.06 -2.40 13.61
N ASP A 6 36.84 -3.17 12.55
CA ASP A 6 35.64 -3.06 11.72
C ASP A 6 34.41 -3.23 12.63
N ALA A 7 33.72 -2.11 12.88
CA ALA A 7 32.42 -2.14 13.51
C ALA A 7 31.45 -2.79 12.53
N LYS A 8 31.20 -4.09 12.74
CA LYS A 8 30.18 -4.84 12.02
C LYS A 8 28.87 -4.03 12.05
N PRO A 9 28.28 -3.67 10.89
CA PRO A 9 27.02 -2.95 10.88
C PRO A 9 25.98 -3.75 11.66
N PRO A 10 25.07 -3.09 12.40
CA PRO A 10 24.04 -3.79 13.15
C PRO A 10 23.27 -4.71 12.19
N PRO A 11 22.93 -5.93 12.62
CA PRO A 11 22.11 -6.81 11.79
C PRO A 11 20.85 -6.06 11.36
N PRO A 12 20.40 -6.21 10.10
CA PRO A 12 19.18 -5.58 9.65
C PRO A 12 18.06 -5.91 10.64
N ALA A 13 17.33 -4.88 11.07
CA ALA A 13 16.26 -5.03 12.05
C ALA A 13 15.36 -6.21 11.62
N ALA A 14 15.28 -7.24 12.46
CA ALA A 14 14.41 -8.37 12.21
C ALA A 14 13.01 -7.82 11.97
N GLN A 15 12.43 -8.15 10.81
CA GLN A 15 11.07 -7.75 10.48
C GLN A 15 10.17 -8.28 11.59
N GLN A 16 9.66 -7.39 12.45
CA GLN A 16 8.67 -7.79 13.45
C GLN A 16 7.53 -8.49 12.70
N PRO A 17 7.21 -9.75 13.04
CA PRO A 17 6.07 -10.41 12.42
C PRO A 17 4.85 -9.53 12.68
N LEU A 18 4.25 -9.04 11.59
CA LEU A 18 3.07 -8.19 11.69
C LEU A 18 1.96 -9.00 12.37
N ASP A 19 1.30 -8.39 13.36
CA ASP A 19 0.15 -8.99 14.04
C ASP A 19 -0.92 -9.40 13.01
N TYR A 20 -1.33 -10.67 13.03
CA TYR A 20 -2.37 -11.21 12.15
C TYR A 20 -3.68 -10.40 12.24
N HIS A 21 -4.04 -9.93 13.44
CA HIS A 21 -5.20 -9.08 13.66
C HIS A 21 -5.04 -7.72 12.97
N ALA A 22 -3.84 -7.13 13.00
CA ALA A 22 -3.57 -5.87 12.32
C ALA A 22 -3.68 -6.02 10.79
N LEU A 23 -3.12 -7.11 10.23
CA LEU A 23 -3.26 -7.41 8.81
C LEU A 23 -4.73 -7.62 8.42
N ASN A 24 -5.46 -8.44 9.18
CA ASN A 24 -6.87 -8.70 8.93
C ASN A 24 -7.71 -7.42 9.01
N ALA A 25 -7.46 -6.56 10.00
CA ALA A 25 -8.15 -5.27 10.12
C ALA A 25 -7.87 -4.36 8.91
N ALA A 26 -6.61 -4.25 8.48
CA ALA A 26 -6.23 -3.45 7.32
C ALA A 26 -6.86 -4.00 6.03
N LEU A 27 -6.85 -5.31 5.83
CA LEU A 27 -7.48 -5.92 4.66
C LEU A 27 -8.99 -5.72 4.65
N ARG A 28 -9.67 -5.81 5.81
CA ARG A 28 -11.10 -5.50 5.92
C ARG A 28 -11.38 -4.06 5.50
N LEU A 29 -10.62 -3.09 6.00
CA LEU A 29 -10.73 -1.68 5.63
C LEU A 29 -10.50 -1.46 4.13
N PHE A 30 -9.48 -2.11 3.58
CA PHE A 30 -9.14 -2.00 2.16
C PHE A 30 -10.28 -2.54 1.27
N VAL A 31 -10.74 -3.78 1.52
CA VAL A 31 -11.78 -4.37 0.66
C VAL A 31 -13.12 -3.65 0.81
N SER A 32 -13.49 -3.18 1.99
CA SER A 32 -14.73 -2.43 2.19
C SER A 32 -14.71 -1.08 1.47
N THR A 33 -13.54 -0.48 1.33
CA THR A 33 -13.39 0.89 0.81
C THR A 33 -13.16 0.92 -0.69
N PHE A 34 -12.34 0.02 -1.21
CA PHE A 34 -11.81 0.11 -2.57
C PHE A 34 -12.25 -1.02 -3.50
N VAL A 35 -12.65 -2.18 -2.98
CA VAL A 35 -12.98 -3.35 -3.81
C VAL A 35 -14.49 -3.39 -4.10
N VAL A 36 -14.85 -3.80 -5.34
CA VAL A 36 -16.25 -4.05 -5.76
C VAL A 36 -16.94 -4.99 -4.76
N ASP A 37 -18.19 -4.67 -4.42
CA ASP A 37 -18.98 -5.35 -3.39
C ASP A 37 -18.98 -6.88 -3.56
N ASP A 38 -19.20 -7.36 -4.78
CA ASP A 38 -19.26 -8.81 -5.10
C ASP A 38 -17.93 -9.55 -4.93
N LYS A 39 -16.80 -8.84 -4.86
CA LYS A 39 -15.45 -9.44 -4.74
C LYS A 39 -14.83 -9.27 -3.37
N ARG A 40 -15.38 -8.44 -2.49
CA ARG A 40 -14.77 -8.12 -1.17
C ARG A 40 -14.36 -9.36 -0.38
N SER A 41 -15.30 -10.28 -0.17
CA SER A 41 -15.08 -11.50 0.61
C SER A 41 -14.04 -12.43 -0.03
N GLN A 42 -14.05 -12.54 -1.36
CA GLN A 42 -13.12 -13.39 -2.10
C GLN A 42 -11.70 -12.83 -2.04
N ILE A 43 -11.53 -11.53 -2.33
CA ILE A 43 -10.23 -10.85 -2.32
C ILE A 43 -9.65 -10.84 -0.91
N HIS A 44 -10.45 -10.53 0.11
CA HIS A 44 -10.01 -10.56 1.50
C HIS A 44 -9.41 -11.92 1.90
N LYS A 45 -10.15 -13.01 1.64
CA LYS A 45 -9.67 -14.37 1.96
C LYS A 45 -8.39 -14.73 1.20
N ARG A 46 -8.31 -14.38 -0.10
CA ARG A 46 -7.15 -14.69 -0.93
C ARG A 46 -5.92 -13.85 -0.60
N LEU A 47 -6.09 -12.64 -0.11
CA LEU A 47 -4.97 -11.82 0.36
C LEU A 47 -4.42 -12.31 1.71
N LEU A 48 -5.29 -12.86 2.58
CA LEU A 48 -4.85 -13.54 3.80
C LEU A 48 -4.11 -14.86 3.50
N ALA A 49 -4.63 -15.67 2.58
CA ALA A 49 -4.04 -16.95 2.21
C ALA A 49 -2.78 -16.80 1.32
N SER A 50 -1.65 -17.38 1.71
CA SER A 50 -0.39 -17.26 0.96
C SER A 50 -0.46 -17.91 -0.43
N GLU A 51 -1.17 -19.04 -0.58
CA GLU A 51 -1.17 -19.88 -1.79
C GLU A 51 -1.58 -19.15 -3.08
N ARG A 52 -2.47 -18.14 -2.98
CA ARG A 52 -2.98 -17.39 -4.14
C ARG A 52 -2.77 -15.90 -4.02
N ARG A 53 -1.92 -15.47 -3.10
CA ARG A 53 -1.72 -14.06 -2.79
C ARG A 53 -1.13 -13.32 -4.00
N LEU A 54 -0.10 -13.87 -4.64
CA LEU A 54 0.55 -13.24 -5.78
C LEU A 54 -0.42 -13.03 -6.96
N GLU A 55 -1.14 -14.08 -7.36
CA GLU A 55 -2.17 -13.99 -8.41
C GLU A 55 -3.23 -12.94 -8.08
N THR A 56 -3.62 -12.87 -6.80
CA THR A 56 -4.63 -11.92 -6.33
C THR A 56 -4.09 -10.50 -6.36
N LEU A 57 -2.84 -10.26 -5.95
CA LEU A 57 -2.19 -8.95 -6.02
C LEU A 57 -2.03 -8.48 -7.48
N ALA A 58 -1.61 -9.36 -8.38
CA ALA A 58 -1.45 -9.04 -9.80
C ALA A 58 -2.77 -8.69 -10.50
N SER A 59 -3.87 -9.34 -10.11
CA SER A 59 -5.21 -9.09 -10.68
C SER A 59 -6.01 -8.05 -9.90
N LEU A 60 -5.49 -7.56 -8.77
CA LEU A 60 -6.18 -6.66 -7.85
C LEU A 60 -6.74 -5.40 -8.51
N PRO A 61 -6.02 -4.70 -9.42
CA PRO A 61 -6.52 -3.48 -10.06
C PRO A 61 -7.87 -3.63 -10.76
N ARG A 62 -8.18 -4.84 -11.27
CA ARG A 62 -9.44 -5.12 -12.01
C ARG A 62 -10.69 -5.04 -11.13
N TRP A 63 -10.52 -5.10 -9.82
CA TRP A 63 -11.62 -5.19 -8.85
C TRP A 63 -11.77 -3.92 -8.02
N ILE A 64 -11.05 -2.85 -8.36
CA ILE A 64 -11.10 -1.59 -7.61
C ILE A 64 -12.16 -0.66 -8.18
N THR A 65 -13.01 -0.10 -7.31
CA THR A 65 -14.16 0.73 -7.68
C THR A 65 -13.93 2.24 -7.60
N VAL A 66 -12.95 2.69 -6.80
CA VAL A 66 -12.90 4.09 -6.34
C VAL A 66 -11.54 4.72 -6.57
N GLY A 67 -11.56 5.91 -7.20
CA GLY A 67 -10.50 6.91 -7.06
C GLY A 67 -9.11 6.39 -7.41
N THR A 68 -9.04 5.51 -8.41
CA THR A 68 -7.80 4.94 -8.93
C THR A 68 -7.23 5.87 -9.98
N ALA A 69 -6.06 6.41 -9.69
CA ALA A 69 -5.25 7.08 -10.70
C ALA A 69 -3.87 6.40 -10.70
N PRO A 70 -3.30 6.10 -11.88
CA PRO A 70 -1.86 5.85 -11.96
C PRO A 70 -1.11 7.00 -11.28
N LEU A 71 -0.04 6.70 -10.57
CA LEU A 71 0.90 7.72 -10.14
C LEU A 71 1.56 8.30 -11.40
N GLU A 72 1.52 9.62 -11.54
CA GLU A 72 2.05 10.35 -12.69
C GLU A 72 3.09 11.38 -12.25
N GLY A 73 4.03 11.69 -13.15
CA GLY A 73 5.03 12.73 -12.95
C GLY A 73 5.83 12.55 -11.66
N VAL A 74 5.90 13.61 -10.85
CA VAL A 74 6.73 13.66 -9.62
C VAL A 74 6.29 12.64 -8.56
N ASP A 75 5.02 12.23 -8.55
CA ASP A 75 4.48 11.30 -7.56
C ASP A 75 4.95 9.86 -7.78
N GLN A 76 5.55 9.54 -8.94
CA GLN A 76 6.23 8.26 -9.18
C GLN A 76 7.55 8.14 -8.42
N SER A 77 8.03 9.23 -7.82
CA SER A 77 9.19 9.22 -6.94
C SER A 77 8.76 9.17 -5.46
N PRO A 78 9.51 8.47 -4.59
CA PRO A 78 9.25 8.48 -3.15
C PRO A 78 9.21 9.90 -2.56
N ALA A 79 10.04 10.81 -3.06
CA ALA A 79 10.09 12.19 -2.61
C ALA A 79 8.82 12.98 -2.99
N GLY A 80 8.36 12.86 -4.24
CA GLY A 80 7.11 13.51 -4.68
C GLY A 80 5.90 12.94 -3.96
N LEU A 81 5.82 11.62 -3.79
CA LEU A 81 4.73 11.00 -3.05
C LEU A 81 4.69 11.45 -1.59
N ARG A 82 5.86 11.59 -0.94
CA ARG A 82 5.98 12.14 0.42
C ARG A 82 5.59 13.61 0.48
N ALA A 83 5.92 14.41 -0.53
CA ALA A 83 5.51 15.82 -0.58
C ALA A 83 3.98 15.96 -0.72
N ARG A 84 3.34 15.07 -1.49
CA ARG A 84 1.88 15.09 -1.70
C ARG A 84 1.07 14.55 -0.53
N LEU A 85 1.53 13.45 0.08
CA LEU A 85 0.75 12.70 1.07
C LEU A 85 1.32 12.74 2.49
N GLY A 86 2.54 13.26 2.67
CA GLY A 86 3.28 13.17 3.92
C GLY A 86 3.79 11.76 4.22
N ASP A 87 4.15 11.52 5.48
CA ASP A 87 4.62 10.22 5.97
C ASP A 87 3.48 9.28 6.35
N LEU A 88 2.59 9.01 5.37
CA LEU A 88 1.51 8.05 5.58
C LEU A 88 2.08 6.68 5.92
N THR A 89 1.77 6.22 7.12
CA THR A 89 2.13 4.90 7.62
C THR A 89 0.99 3.92 7.39
N GLY A 90 1.35 2.66 7.17
CA GLY A 90 0.39 1.61 6.91
C GLY A 90 1.03 0.24 6.80
N ILE A 91 0.26 -0.70 6.25
CA ILE A 91 0.69 -2.08 6.04
C ILE A 91 0.94 -2.28 4.55
N ARG A 92 2.15 -2.73 4.22
CA ARG A 92 2.54 -3.25 2.92
C ARG A 92 2.39 -4.77 2.93
N LEU A 93 1.65 -5.30 1.97
CA LEU A 93 1.46 -6.73 1.73
C LEU A 93 2.06 -7.11 0.37
N THR A 94 2.93 -8.11 0.38
CA THR A 94 3.47 -8.78 -0.80
C THR A 94 3.17 -10.27 -0.74
N GLU A 95 3.58 -11.01 -1.78
CA GLU A 95 3.59 -12.48 -1.74
C GLU A 95 4.26 -13.02 -0.47
N GLY A 96 5.48 -12.54 -0.18
CA GLY A 96 6.31 -13.04 0.92
C GLY A 96 5.84 -12.67 2.33
N GLY A 97 4.90 -11.73 2.47
CA GLY A 97 4.35 -11.37 3.78
C GLY A 97 3.90 -9.92 3.88
N ALA A 98 3.59 -9.52 5.11
CA ALA A 98 3.14 -8.18 5.44
C ALA A 98 4.11 -7.48 6.38
N SER A 99 4.30 -6.17 6.20
CA SER A 99 5.22 -5.35 7.00
C SER A 99 4.65 -3.95 7.17
N ARG A 100 4.98 -3.30 8.29
CA ARG A 100 4.60 -1.90 8.55
C ARG A 100 5.64 -0.98 7.93
N THR A 101 5.20 0.03 7.18
CA THR A 101 6.09 0.94 6.46
C THR A 101 5.38 2.25 6.13
N THR A 102 6.08 3.21 5.53
CA THR A 102 5.49 4.41 4.94
C THR A 102 5.16 4.19 3.47
N ILE A 103 4.22 4.96 2.92
CA ILE A 103 3.82 4.85 1.51
C ILE A 103 4.99 5.13 0.54
N ALA A 104 5.85 6.11 0.88
CA ALA A 104 7.02 6.43 0.08
C ALA A 104 8.04 5.29 0.09
N ARG A 105 8.25 4.65 1.24
CA ARG A 105 9.14 3.49 1.35
C ARG A 105 8.54 2.24 0.70
N ALA A 106 7.22 2.06 0.75
CA ALA A 106 6.55 1.01 0.00
C ALA A 106 6.81 1.17 -1.51
N LEU A 107 6.60 2.38 -2.06
CA LEU A 107 6.86 2.65 -3.49
C LEU A 107 8.30 2.32 -3.91
N GLU A 108 9.27 2.60 -3.04
CA GLU A 108 10.68 2.27 -3.28
C GLU A 108 10.92 0.75 -3.28
N LEU A 109 10.32 0.02 -2.33
CA LEU A 109 10.48 -1.44 -2.17
C LEU A 109 9.69 -2.25 -3.21
N ASP A 110 8.63 -1.68 -3.78
CA ASP A 110 7.66 -2.38 -4.62
C ASP A 110 7.91 -2.22 -6.12
N ARG A 111 9.03 -1.60 -6.51
CA ARG A 111 9.45 -1.51 -7.90
C ARG A 111 9.59 -2.90 -8.52
N GLY A 112 8.76 -3.20 -9.52
CA GLY A 112 8.75 -4.48 -10.22
C GLY A 112 8.13 -5.63 -9.43
N THR A 113 7.39 -5.37 -8.34
CA THR A 113 6.71 -6.41 -7.56
C THR A 113 5.22 -6.10 -7.43
N SER A 114 4.38 -7.14 -7.44
CA SER A 114 2.96 -7.00 -7.12
C SER A 114 2.77 -6.86 -5.62
N SER A 115 2.18 -5.75 -5.17
CA SER A 115 1.98 -5.44 -3.77
C SER A 115 0.75 -4.58 -3.54
N VAL A 116 0.31 -4.51 -2.29
CA VAL A 116 -0.65 -3.49 -1.85
C VAL A 116 -0.17 -2.85 -0.55
N PHE A 117 -0.13 -1.52 -0.53
CA PHE A 117 -0.01 -0.71 0.66
C PHE A 117 -1.38 -0.21 1.09
N ILE A 118 -1.70 -0.33 2.37
CA ILE A 118 -2.95 0.12 2.97
C ILE A 118 -2.60 1.09 4.09
N ALA A 119 -2.93 2.36 3.92
CA ALA A 119 -2.70 3.37 4.95
C ALA A 119 -3.57 3.08 6.18
N ASP A 120 -3.07 3.38 7.38
CA ASP A 120 -3.81 3.17 8.64
C ASP A 120 -5.13 3.93 8.68
N SER A 121 -5.24 5.04 7.93
CA SER A 121 -6.47 5.81 7.80
C SER A 121 -7.59 5.06 7.08
N GLY A 122 -7.26 4.00 6.33
CA GLY A 122 -8.19 3.28 5.44
C GLY A 122 -8.66 4.09 4.23
N ARG A 123 -8.20 5.35 4.07
CA ARG A 123 -8.63 6.26 3.00
C ARG A 123 -7.69 6.32 1.82
N VAL A 124 -6.49 5.76 1.96
CA VAL A 124 -5.47 5.69 0.91
C VAL A 124 -4.95 4.27 0.84
N ALA A 125 -4.84 3.74 -0.37
CA ALA A 125 -4.11 2.53 -0.67
C ALA A 125 -3.26 2.75 -1.93
N MET A 126 -2.18 2.01 -2.06
CA MET A 126 -1.37 2.00 -3.28
C MET A 126 -1.19 0.57 -3.72
N ILE A 127 -1.50 0.29 -4.99
CA ILE A 127 -1.35 -1.01 -5.59
C ILE A 127 -0.20 -0.93 -6.57
N THR A 128 0.74 -1.85 -6.49
CA THR A 128 1.75 -2.05 -7.52
C THR A 128 1.50 -3.40 -8.17
N VAL A 129 1.73 -3.47 -9.47
CA VAL A 129 1.75 -4.72 -10.22
C VAL A 129 3.06 -4.79 -10.97
N VAL A 130 3.54 -6.01 -11.23
CA VAL A 130 4.72 -6.23 -12.07
C VAL A 130 4.51 -5.53 -13.43
N ASP A 131 5.53 -4.80 -13.88
CA ASP A 131 5.57 -4.07 -15.16
C ASP A 131 4.47 -3.02 -15.39
N GLY A 132 3.72 -2.64 -14.35
CA GLY A 132 2.68 -1.60 -14.43
C GLY A 132 3.02 -0.35 -13.62
N PRO A 133 2.42 0.81 -13.96
CA PRO A 133 2.52 1.98 -13.12
C PRO A 133 1.86 1.72 -11.76
N PRO A 134 2.44 2.18 -10.64
CA PRO A 134 1.77 2.16 -9.35
C PRO A 134 0.43 2.90 -9.42
N ILE A 135 -0.60 2.33 -8.83
CA ILE A 135 -1.96 2.88 -8.80
C ILE A 135 -2.24 3.40 -7.40
N LEU A 136 -2.52 4.69 -7.27
CA LEU A 136 -2.99 5.28 -6.04
C LEU A 136 -4.51 5.18 -5.98
N CYS A 137 -5.02 4.54 -4.95
CA CYS A 137 -6.43 4.49 -4.60
C CYS A 137 -6.66 5.49 -3.48
N SER A 138 -7.51 6.49 -3.69
CA SER A 138 -7.82 7.45 -2.64
C SER A 138 -9.32 7.71 -2.54
N ARG A 139 -9.80 7.70 -1.30
CA ARG A 139 -11.14 8.18 -0.92
C ARG A 139 -10.98 9.37 0.01
N LEU A 140 -10.09 10.28 -0.37
CA LEU A 140 -10.13 11.64 0.16
C LEU A 140 -11.47 12.17 -0.31
N GLY A 141 -12.44 12.29 0.60
CA GLY A 141 -13.73 12.86 0.25
C GLY A 141 -13.48 14.15 -0.51
N THR A 142 -14.33 14.44 -1.50
CA THR A 142 -14.45 15.75 -2.13
C THR A 142 -14.77 16.79 -1.05
N SER A 143 -13.77 17.15 -0.25
CA SER A 143 -13.77 18.31 0.60
C SER A 143 -13.02 19.41 -0.14
N ALA A 144 -13.55 19.73 -1.32
CA ALA A 144 -13.35 21.02 -1.96
C ALA A 144 -14.73 21.69 -2.00
N SER A 145 -14.97 22.47 -0.95
CA SER A 145 -15.79 23.67 -0.95
C SER A 145 -17.21 23.53 -1.50
N GLY A 146 -18.15 23.26 -0.60
CA GLY A 146 -19.46 23.89 -0.66
C GLY A 146 -19.32 25.41 -0.53
N ALA A 147 -18.83 26.07 -1.58
CA ALA A 147 -18.99 27.50 -1.74
C ALA A 147 -20.38 27.76 -2.32
N ARG A 148 -21.31 27.93 -1.39
CA ARG A 148 -22.34 28.97 -1.43
C ARG A 148 -23.44 28.79 -2.49
N GLY A 149 -24.53 28.17 -2.04
CA GLY A 149 -25.84 28.61 -2.50
C GLY A 149 -26.09 30.07 -2.10
N LYS A 150 -26.62 30.86 -3.03
CA LYS A 150 -27.83 31.67 -2.86
C LYS A 150 -28.08 32.49 -4.13
N ARG A 151 -29.22 32.17 -4.75
CA ARG A 151 -30.09 32.99 -5.60
C ARG A 151 -29.57 33.39 -6.97
#